data_AF-A0A534W2D3-F1
#
_entry.id   AF-A0A534W2D3-F1
#
_cell.length_a   1.000
_cell.length_b   1.000
_cell.length_c   1.000
_cell.angle_alpha   90.00
_cell.angle_beta   90.00
_cell.angle_gamma   90.00
#
_symmetry.space_group_name_H-M   'P 1'
#
loop_
_entity.id
_entity.type
_entity.pdbx_description
1 polymer ?
#
loop_
_entity_poly.entity_id
_entity_poly.type
_entity_poly.pdbx_seq_one_letter_code
_entity_poly.pdbx_strand_id
1 'polypeptide(L)'
;MRAGDFDGLVAVLDPDVVVRADQAAAGPRAPREVRGARTWAKQALSFARGARFTRVALVNGAVGLVLAPRGRLFRVVTFKFAQGKIIQMDVVADPGRLQQLDLAVLND
;
A
#
# COMPACT_ATOMS: atom_id res chain seq x y z
N MET A 1 -10.02 -0.37 12.49
CA MET A 1 -10.91 -0.03 11.38
C MET A 1 -12.33 -0.25 11.86
N ARG A 2 -13.19 0.75 11.72
CA ARG A 2 -14.65 0.55 11.87
C ARG A 2 -15.17 -0.09 10.59
N ALA A 3 -16.28 -0.81 10.65
CA ALA A 3 -16.87 -1.46 9.48
C ALA A 3 -17.09 -0.49 8.29
N GLY A 4 -17.32 0.80 8.56
CA GLY A 4 -17.42 1.85 7.53
C GLY A 4 -16.12 2.18 6.77
N ASP A 5 -14.94 1.92 7.34
CA ASP A 5 -13.66 2.12 6.63
C ASP A 5 -13.41 1.01 5.60
N PHE A 6 -13.98 -0.17 5.84
CA PHE A 6 -13.80 -1.35 4.99
C PHE A 6 -14.56 -1.22 3.68
N ASP A 7 -15.83 -0.82 3.74
CA ASP A 7 -16.63 -0.57 2.54
C ASP A 7 -16.10 0.62 1.74
N GLY A 8 -15.63 1.68 2.43
CA GLY A 8 -14.98 2.83 1.79
C GLY A 8 -13.68 2.47 1.07
N LEU A 9 -12.84 1.62 1.67
CA LEU A 9 -11.62 1.11 1.04
C LEU A 9 -11.93 0.24 -0.18
N VAL A 10 -12.90 -0.67 -0.08
CA VAL A 10 -13.30 -1.52 -1.22
C VAL A 10 -13.91 -0.68 -2.34
N ALA A 11 -14.64 0.39 -2.01
CA ALA A 11 -15.31 1.24 -2.99
C ALA A 11 -14.33 1.98 -3.94
N VAL A 12 -13.09 2.23 -3.54
CA VAL A 12 -12.08 2.91 -4.38
C VAL A 12 -11.20 1.95 -5.19
N LEU A 13 -11.28 0.65 -4.93
CA LEU A 13 -10.55 -0.37 -5.66
C LEU A 13 -11.32 -0.82 -6.90
N ASP A 14 -10.56 -1.16 -7.95
CA ASP A 14 -11.09 -1.95 -9.05
C ASP A 14 -11.40 -3.38 -8.56
N PRO A 15 -12.51 -4.02 -9.00
CA PRO A 15 -12.84 -5.39 -8.61
C PRO A 15 -11.70 -6.38 -8.87
N ASP A 16 -10.92 -6.17 -9.93
CA ASP A 16 -9.81 -7.00 -10.39
C ASP A 16 -8.44 -6.43 -10.00
N VAL A 17 -8.39 -5.50 -9.04
CA VAL A 17 -7.15 -4.88 -8.54
C VAL A 17 -6.08 -5.94 -8.27
N VAL A 18 -4.87 -5.65 -8.72
CA VAL A 18 -3.71 -6.50 -8.46
C VAL A 18 -2.82 -5.85 -7.42
N VAL A 19 -2.55 -6.56 -6.34
CA VAL A 19 -1.63 -6.12 -5.30
C VAL A 19 -0.38 -6.95 -5.36
N ARG A 20 0.77 -6.30 -5.54
CA ARG A 20 2.07 -6.94 -5.58
C ARG A 20 2.87 -6.53 -4.36
N ALA A 21 3.57 -7.48 -3.78
CA ALA A 21 4.47 -7.26 -2.67
C ALA A 21 5.82 -7.88 -2.98
N ASP A 22 6.90 -7.14 -2.70
CA ASP A 22 8.22 -7.76 -2.71
C ASP A 22 8.38 -8.81 -1.60
N GLN A 23 9.44 -9.59 -1.68
CA GLN A 23 9.67 -10.69 -0.74
C GLN A 23 9.82 -10.20 0.71
N ALA A 24 10.42 -9.03 0.93
CA ALA A 24 10.56 -8.42 2.25
C ALA A 24 9.19 -7.97 2.81
N ALA A 25 8.26 -7.57 1.94
CA ALA A 25 6.92 -7.12 2.32
C ALA A 25 5.96 -8.29 2.57
N ALA A 26 5.99 -9.32 1.70
CA ALA A 26 5.12 -10.49 1.78
C ALA A 26 5.56 -11.48 2.88
N GLY A 27 6.87 -11.66 3.05
CA GLY A 27 7.45 -12.69 3.90
C GLY A 27 7.70 -14.01 3.17
N PRO A 28 8.40 -14.98 3.80
CA PRO A 28 9.03 -16.10 3.10
C PRO A 28 8.08 -17.11 2.44
N ARG A 29 6.82 -17.17 2.88
CA ARG A 29 5.82 -18.17 2.45
C ARG A 29 4.51 -17.56 1.96
N ALA A 30 4.42 -16.24 1.90
CA ALA A 30 3.21 -15.58 1.45
C ALA A 30 3.22 -15.37 -0.07
N PRO A 31 2.06 -15.37 -0.73
CA PRO A 31 1.97 -15.00 -2.13
C PRO A 31 2.44 -13.56 -2.33
N ARG A 32 3.23 -13.33 -3.37
CA ARG A 32 3.71 -11.99 -3.77
C ARG A 32 2.69 -11.20 -4.57
N GLU A 33 1.61 -11.84 -5.00
CA GLU A 33 0.54 -11.21 -5.75
C GLU A 33 -0.81 -11.65 -5.18
N VAL A 34 -1.70 -10.68 -4.98
CA VAL A 34 -3.09 -10.89 -4.55
C VAL A 34 -3.97 -10.23 -5.58
N ARG A 35 -4.96 -10.97 -6.07
CA ARG A 35 -5.92 -10.48 -7.07
C ARG A 35 -7.29 -10.32 -6.46
N GLY A 36 -7.91 -9.20 -6.83
CA GLY A 36 -9.29 -8.87 -6.55
C GLY A 36 -9.48 -8.11 -5.24
N ALA A 37 -10.38 -7.12 -5.28
CA ALA A 37 -10.59 -6.17 -4.18
C ALA A 37 -11.03 -6.87 -2.89
N ARG A 38 -11.91 -7.88 -2.98
CA ARG A 38 -12.41 -8.62 -1.80
C ARG A 38 -11.32 -9.44 -1.11
N THR A 39 -10.46 -10.09 -1.90
CA THR A 39 -9.35 -10.89 -1.38
C THR A 39 -8.33 -9.99 -0.69
N TRP A 40 -7.98 -8.87 -1.33
CA TRP A 40 -7.11 -7.87 -0.74
C TRP A 40 -7.68 -7.29 0.56
N ALA A 41 -8.96 -6.89 0.57
CA ALA A 41 -9.58 -6.27 1.73
C ALA A 41 -9.54 -7.18 2.99
N LYS A 42 -9.75 -8.49 2.82
CA LYS A 42 -9.60 -9.47 3.91
C LYS A 42 -8.18 -9.47 4.50
N GLN A 43 -7.16 -9.34 3.65
CA GLN A 43 -5.76 -9.29 4.09
C GLN A 43 -5.37 -7.92 4.67
N ALA A 44 -5.93 -6.84 4.12
CA ALA A 44 -5.70 -5.46 4.55
C ALA A 44 -5.99 -5.28 6.05
N LEU A 45 -6.99 -5.99 6.59
CA LEU A 45 -7.32 -5.99 8.02
C LEU A 45 -6.15 -6.40 8.92
N SER A 46 -5.29 -7.32 8.47
CA SER A 46 -4.10 -7.73 9.22
C SER A 46 -3.05 -6.61 9.33
N PHE A 47 -3.07 -5.66 8.39
CA PHE A 47 -2.17 -4.51 8.35
C PHE A 47 -2.71 -3.28 9.11
N ALA A 48 -3.94 -3.34 9.62
CA ALA A 48 -4.60 -2.20 10.28
C ALA A 48 -3.81 -1.64 11.49
N ARG A 49 -3.00 -2.46 12.18
CA ARG A 49 -2.13 -2.00 13.28
C ARG A 49 -1.01 -1.06 12.81
N GLY A 50 -0.57 -1.20 11.57
CA GLY A 50 0.45 -0.35 10.94
C GLY A 50 -0.09 0.98 10.41
N ALA A 51 -1.42 1.10 10.25
CA ALA A 51 -2.07 2.27 9.66
C ALA A 51 -1.72 3.58 10.40
N ARG A 52 -1.56 3.55 11.73
CA ARG A 52 -1.18 4.72 12.53
C ARG A 52 0.20 5.31 12.22
N PHE A 53 1.07 4.55 11.56
CA PHE A 53 2.40 5.01 11.13
C PHE A 53 2.44 5.39 9.66
N THR A 54 1.28 5.41 9.00
CA THR A 54 1.15 5.66 7.57
C THR A 54 0.92 7.16 7.33
N ARG A 55 1.65 7.71 6.36
CA ARG A 55 1.40 9.06 5.83
C ARG A 55 1.27 9.01 4.31
N VAL A 56 0.54 9.97 3.75
CA VAL A 56 0.49 10.18 2.30
C VAL A 56 1.75 10.94 1.88
N ALA A 57 2.34 10.55 0.76
CA ALA A 57 3.50 11.21 0.18
C ALA A 57 3.50 11.01 -1.34
N LEU A 58 4.30 11.80 -2.05
CA LEU A 58 4.71 11.49 -3.41
C LEU A 58 5.90 10.53 -3.35
N VAL A 59 5.79 9.44 -4.10
CA VAL A 59 6.82 8.43 -4.31
C VAL A 59 7.14 8.44 -5.80
N ASN A 60 8.36 8.86 -6.16
CA ASN A 60 8.77 9.07 -7.55
C ASN A 60 7.75 9.93 -8.34
N GLY A 61 7.24 10.99 -7.70
CA GLY A 61 6.24 11.90 -8.28
C GLY A 61 4.80 11.38 -8.34
N ALA A 62 4.52 10.15 -7.90
CA ALA A 62 3.17 9.58 -7.85
C ALA A 62 2.66 9.48 -6.41
N VAL A 63 1.35 9.64 -6.20
CA VAL A 63 0.75 9.49 -4.86
C VAL A 63 0.98 8.07 -4.33
N GLY A 64 1.44 7.99 -3.07
CA GLY A 64 1.69 6.76 -2.37
C GLY A 64 1.49 6.91 -0.85
N LEU A 65 1.60 5.78 -0.16
CA LEU A 65 1.64 5.72 1.29
C LEU A 65 3.03 5.33 1.75
N VAL A 66 3.54 6.02 2.76
CA VAL A 66 4.80 5.71 3.42
C VAL A 66 4.52 5.29 4.86
N LEU A 67 5.07 4.15 5.29
CA LEU A 67 5.07 3.72 6.68
C LEU A 67 6.45 3.98 7.25
N ALA A 68 6.53 4.94 8.17
CA ALA A 68 7.79 5.38 8.75
C ALA A 68 7.74 5.41 10.29
N PRO A 69 7.68 4.24 10.97
CA PRO A 69 7.70 4.20 12.43
C PRO A 69 8.98 4.85 12.96
N ARG A 70 8.83 5.80 13.90
CA ARG A 70 9.94 6.60 14.45
C ARG A 70 10.76 7.35 13.37
N GLY A 71 10.14 7.75 12.27
CA GLY A 71 10.79 8.50 11.19
C GLY A 71 11.67 7.65 10.28
N ARG A 72 11.69 6.33 10.44
CA ARG A 72 12.47 5.41 9.59
C ARG A 72 11.56 4.74 8.59
N LEU A 73 11.81 4.98 7.30
CA LEU A 73 11.05 4.36 6.22
C LEU A 73 11.15 2.84 6.32
N PHE A 74 10.00 2.20 6.50
CA PHE A 74 9.89 0.76 6.68
C PHE A 74 9.18 0.10 5.50
N ARG A 75 8.21 0.79 4.90
CA ARG A 75 7.42 0.26 3.79
C ARG A 75 6.83 1.39 2.97
N VAL A 76 6.70 1.17 1.68
CA VAL A 76 6.02 2.07 0.73
C VAL A 76 4.93 1.31 0.01
N VAL A 77 3.79 1.97 -0.23
CA VAL A 77 2.72 1.48 -1.10
C VAL A 77 2.51 2.51 -2.20
N THR A 78 2.63 2.11 -3.46
CA THR A 78 2.32 2.96 -4.61
C THR A 78 1.06 2.47 -5.30
N PHE A 79 0.33 3.39 -5.93
CA PHE A 79 -0.94 3.11 -6.59
C PHE A 79 -0.85 3.38 -8.08
N LYS A 80 -1.56 2.57 -8.88
CA LYS A 80 -1.92 2.91 -10.25
C LYS A 80 -3.42 3.10 -10.33
N PHE A 81 -3.82 4.18 -11.00
CA PHE A 81 -5.21 4.54 -11.16
C PHE A 81 -5.65 4.42 -12.62
N ALA A 82 -6.87 3.96 -12.83
CA ALA A 82 -7.57 4.07 -14.10
C ALA A 82 -9.05 4.35 -13.82
N GLN A 83 -9.65 5.28 -14.58
CA GLN A 83 -11.07 5.62 -14.47
C GLN A 83 -11.52 5.93 -13.02
N GLY A 84 -10.66 6.58 -12.23
CA GLY A 84 -10.95 6.95 -10.84
C GLY A 84 -10.90 5.78 -9.84
N LYS A 85 -10.42 4.60 -10.25
CA LYS A 85 -10.23 3.42 -9.39
C LYS A 85 -8.77 3.04 -9.28
N ILE A 86 -8.39 2.41 -8.17
CA ILE A 86 -7.08 1.80 -8.00
C ILE A 86 -7.09 0.43 -8.68
N ILE A 87 -6.31 0.28 -9.74
CA ILE A 87 -6.17 -0.97 -10.50
C ILE A 87 -4.95 -1.80 -10.09
N GLN A 88 -3.95 -1.16 -9.49
CA GLN A 88 -2.77 -1.85 -8.99
C GLN A 88 -2.23 -1.17 -7.73
N MET A 89 -1.70 -1.98 -6.82
CA MET A 89 -0.89 -1.55 -5.69
C MET A 89 0.43 -2.31 -5.67
N ASP A 90 1.54 -1.60 -5.44
CA ASP A 90 2.84 -2.23 -5.24
C ASP A 90 3.34 -1.90 -3.83
N VAL A 91 3.70 -2.93 -3.07
CA VAL A 91 4.19 -2.85 -1.69
C VAL A 91 5.68 -3.19 -1.68
N VAL A 92 6.48 -2.21 -1.27
CA VAL A 92 7.93 -2.31 -1.22
C VAL A 92 8.39 -2.23 0.23
N ALA A 93 9.16 -3.21 0.68
CA ALA A 93 9.81 -3.21 1.99
C ALA A 93 11.29 -3.61 1.92
N ASP A 94 11.79 -3.97 0.74
CA ASP A 94 13.21 -4.25 0.54
C ASP A 94 14.05 -2.98 0.79
N PRO A 95 15.03 -3.01 1.73
CA PRO A 95 15.81 -1.82 2.08
C PRO A 95 16.58 -1.22 0.91
N GLY A 96 17.10 -2.05 0.00
CA GLY A 96 17.85 -1.58 -1.17
C GLY A 96 16.94 -0.82 -2.14
N ARG A 97 15.73 -1.33 -2.37
CA ARG A 97 14.71 -0.64 -3.19
C ARG A 97 14.20 0.63 -2.53
N LEU A 98 13.98 0.61 -1.21
CA LEU A 98 13.50 1.77 -0.46
C LEU A 98 14.47 2.96 -0.53
N GLN A 99 15.79 2.70 -0.50
CA GLN A 99 16.82 3.74 -0.60
C GLN A 99 16.88 4.41 -1.99
N GLN A 100 16.30 3.80 -3.01
CA GLN A 100 16.28 4.32 -4.38
C GLN A 100 15.03 5.15 -4.69
N LEU A 101 14.07 5.23 -3.76
CA LEU A 101 12.84 5.99 -3.95
C LEU A 101 13.07 7.47 -3.68
N ASP A 102 12.59 8.31 -4.58
CA ASP A 102 12.44 9.74 -4.34
C ASP A 102 11.12 9.98 -3.59
N LEU A 103 11.19 10.66 -2.45
CA LEU A 103 10.06 10.89 -1.56
C LEU A 103 9.87 12.37 -1.31
N ALA A 104 8.68 12.88 -1.61
CA ALA A 104 8.25 14.23 -1.21
C ALA A 104 7.00 14.12 -0.34
N VAL A 105 7.04 14.73 0.84
CA VAL A 105 5.88 14.74 1.75
C VAL A 105 4.84 15.71 1.18
N LEU A 106 3.60 15.24 1.05
CA LEU A 106 2.47 16.11 0.78
C LEU A 106 2.11 16.76 2.11
N ASN A 107 2.38 18.05 2.24
CA ASN A 107 1.83 18.84 3.33
C ASN A 107 0.40 19.24 2.95
N ASP A 108 -0.52 19.07 3.90
CA ASP A 108 -1.91 19.55 3.79
C ASP A 108 -1.96 21.09 3.73
#